data_AF-A0CHS3-F1
#
_entry.id   AF-A0CHS3-F1
#
_cell.length_a   1.000
_cell.length_b   1.000
_cell.length_c   1.000
_cell.angle_alpha   90.00
_cell.angle_beta   90.00
_cell.angle_gamma   90.00
#
_symmetry.space_group_name_H-M   'P 1'
#
loop_
_entity.id
_entity.type
_entity.pdbx_description
1 polymer ?
#
loop_
_entity_poly.entity_id
_entity_poly.type
_entity_poly.pdbx_seq_one_letter_code
_entity_poly.pdbx_strand_id
1 'polypeptide(L)'
;MELGEQDLYTYLEQQQQNLTIESKIKIMIQITQFISYLHSKNLIHRDIKPENFIKVSDQFKLIDFGLTRKNQGRNTFVLIPEIVETSQNYTQAVDIWSLGCVYYEILTKSPLIEGKTESQVKNIIKNLKTDNRYLKQIRIIARIR
;
A
#
# COMPACT_ATOMS: atom_id res chain seq x y z
N MET A 1 -25.12 -4.19 -1.22
CA MET A 1 -23.89 -3.38 -1.13
C MET A 1 -24.19 -2.27 -0.15
N GLU A 2 -23.31 -2.04 0.83
CA GLU A 2 -23.39 -0.87 1.71
C GLU A 2 -22.93 0.37 0.93
N LEU A 3 -23.53 1.53 1.19
CA LEU A 3 -23.12 2.78 0.56
C LEU A 3 -21.84 3.29 1.25
N GLY A 4 -20.78 3.51 0.49
CA GLY A 4 -19.55 4.12 1.01
C GLY A 4 -19.65 5.64 1.05
N GLU A 5 -19.05 6.25 2.07
CA GLU A 5 -19.08 7.70 2.29
C GLU A 5 -18.02 8.42 1.44
N GLN A 6 -16.77 7.96 1.54
CA GLN A 6 -15.61 8.48 0.81
C GLN A 6 -14.44 7.50 0.88
N ASP A 7 -13.45 7.64 0.00
CA ASP A 7 -12.23 6.84 0.04
C ASP A 7 -11.19 7.36 1.07
N LEU A 8 -10.18 6.54 1.38
CA LEU A 8 -9.15 6.86 2.36
C LEU A 8 -8.27 8.04 1.95
N TYR A 9 -7.98 8.23 0.66
CA TYR A 9 -7.21 9.39 0.19
C TYR A 9 -7.95 10.68 0.54
N THR A 10 -9.21 10.77 0.12
CA THR A 10 -10.08 11.91 0.40
C THR A 10 -10.27 12.13 1.90
N TYR A 11 -10.43 11.05 2.67
CA TYR A 11 -10.53 11.11 4.13
C TYR A 11 -9.26 11.69 4.79
N LEU A 12 -8.07 11.30 4.35
CA LEU A 12 -6.80 11.79 4.90
C LEU A 12 -6.58 13.27 4.59
N GLU A 13 -6.92 13.72 3.37
CA GLU A 13 -6.82 15.13 2.94
C GLU A 13 -7.73 16.07 3.77
N GLN A 14 -8.96 15.63 4.07
CA GLN A 14 -9.92 16.44 4.85
C GLN A 14 -9.48 16.64 6.31
N GLN A 15 -8.69 15.73 6.87
CA GLN A 15 -8.28 15.78 8.26
C GLN A 15 -7.08 16.71 8.44
N GLN A 16 -7.30 18.02 8.45
CA GLN A 16 -6.22 19.04 8.50
C GLN A 16 -5.20 18.80 9.64
N GLN A 17 -5.61 18.45 10.87
CA GLN A 17 -4.68 18.05 11.96
C GLN A 17 -5.21 17.01 12.97
N ASN A 18 -6.43 16.46 12.80
CA ASN A 18 -7.17 15.84 13.92
C ASN A 18 -7.11 14.30 14.04
N LEU A 19 -6.38 13.60 13.17
CA LEU A 19 -6.22 12.15 13.31
C LEU A 19 -5.20 11.82 14.40
N THR A 20 -5.71 11.35 15.54
CA THR A 20 -4.88 10.81 16.62
C THR A 20 -4.07 9.61 16.12
N ILE A 21 -2.94 9.34 16.79
CA ILE A 21 -2.12 8.17 16.48
C ILE A 21 -2.92 6.87 16.65
N GLU A 22 -3.84 6.82 17.61
CA GLU A 22 -4.72 5.68 17.84
C GLU A 22 -5.64 5.44 16.63
N SER A 23 -6.27 6.49 16.10
CA SER A 23 -7.11 6.38 14.90
C SER A 23 -6.30 5.93 13.68
N LYS A 24 -5.08 6.45 13.50
CA LYS A 24 -4.17 6.00 12.43
C LYS A 24 -3.85 4.50 12.56
N ILE A 25 -3.49 4.05 13.76
CA ILE A 25 -3.21 2.64 14.04
C ILE A 25 -4.45 1.76 13.77
N LYS A 26 -5.64 2.20 14.19
CA LYS A 26 -6.90 1.47 13.91
C LYS A 26 -7.13 1.30 12.40
N ILE A 27 -6.90 2.34 11.59
CA ILE A 27 -7.01 2.28 10.13
C ILE A 27 -5.98 1.29 9.57
N MET A 28 -4.71 1.41 9.99
CA MET A 28 -3.64 0.53 9.53
C MET A 28 -3.95 -0.95 9.83
N ILE A 29 -4.44 -1.27 11.03
CA ILE A 29 -4.85 -2.63 11.44
C ILE A 29 -5.95 -3.17 10.52
N GLN A 30 -7.00 -2.38 10.25
CA GLN A 30 -8.09 -2.80 9.38
C GLN A 30 -7.57 -3.15 7.98
N ILE A 31 -6.74 -2.29 7.42
CA ILE A 31 -6.12 -2.53 6.11
C ILE A 31 -5.27 -3.81 6.13
N THR A 32 -4.44 -4.02 7.15
CA THR A 32 -3.63 -5.25 7.29
C THR A 32 -4.50 -6.49 7.29
N GLN A 33 -5.64 -6.45 8.01
CA GLN A 33 -6.53 -7.59 8.11
C GLN A 33 -7.11 -7.98 6.75
N PHE A 34 -7.48 -7.00 5.90
CA PHE A 34 -7.92 -7.29 4.53
C PHE A 34 -6.81 -7.93 3.68
N ILE A 35 -5.60 -7.36 3.71
CA ILE A 35 -4.47 -7.89 2.92
C ILE A 35 -4.10 -9.29 3.39
N SER A 36 -3.99 -9.49 4.71
CA SER A 36 -3.73 -10.79 5.32
C SER A 36 -4.80 -11.82 4.95
N TYR A 37 -6.08 -11.42 4.95
CA TYR A 37 -7.18 -12.28 4.52
C TYR A 37 -7.04 -12.68 3.06
N LEU A 38 -6.80 -11.74 2.13
CA LEU A 38 -6.59 -12.06 0.71
C LEU A 38 -5.41 -13.00 0.51
N HIS A 39 -4.30 -12.72 1.19
CA HIS A 39 -3.10 -13.54 1.11
C HIS A 39 -3.33 -14.95 1.65
N SER A 40 -4.12 -15.11 2.72
CA SER A 40 -4.53 -16.41 3.25
C SER A 40 -5.37 -17.23 2.25
N LYS A 41 -6.06 -16.55 1.32
CA LYS A 41 -6.81 -17.17 0.20
C LYS A 41 -5.97 -17.34 -1.06
N ASN A 42 -4.66 -17.11 -0.97
CA ASN A 42 -3.73 -17.13 -2.09
C ASN A 42 -4.14 -16.17 -3.23
N LEU A 43 -4.71 -15.03 -2.86
CA LEU A 43 -5.07 -13.93 -3.76
C LEU A 43 -4.07 -12.79 -3.60
N ILE A 44 -3.75 -12.11 -4.70
CA ILE A 44 -2.92 -10.89 -4.75
C ILE A 44 -3.82 -9.79 -5.31
N HIS A 45 -3.91 -8.66 -4.63
CA HIS A 45 -4.76 -7.54 -5.04
C HIS A 45 -4.17 -6.78 -6.24
N ARG A 46 -2.86 -6.48 -6.18
CA ARG A 46 -2.05 -5.80 -7.20
C ARG A 46 -2.35 -4.32 -7.45
N ASP A 47 -3.31 -3.76 -6.72
CA ASP A 47 -3.65 -2.33 -6.78
C ASP A 47 -3.98 -1.80 -5.37
N ILE A 48 -3.06 -1.99 -4.43
CA ILE A 48 -3.23 -1.44 -3.09
C ILE A 48 -2.82 0.03 -3.11
N LYS A 49 -3.77 0.91 -2.82
CA LYS A 49 -3.63 2.36 -2.74
C LYS A 49 -4.78 2.95 -1.90
N PRO A 50 -4.66 4.15 -1.34
CA PRO A 50 -5.69 4.70 -0.44
C PRO A 50 -7.08 4.81 -1.10
N GLU A 51 -7.15 5.13 -2.38
CA GLU A 51 -8.41 5.27 -3.14
C GLU A 51 -9.23 3.97 -3.18
N ASN A 52 -8.57 2.82 -3.00
CA ASN A 52 -9.22 1.50 -2.99
C ASN A 52 -9.70 1.10 -1.59
N PHE A 53 -9.66 1.98 -0.59
CA PHE A 53 -10.27 1.74 0.72
C PHE A 53 -11.40 2.73 0.96
N ILE A 54 -12.64 2.25 0.99
CA ILE A 54 -13.81 3.09 1.19
C ILE A 54 -14.24 3.08 2.66
N LYS A 55 -14.53 4.26 3.20
CA LYS A 55 -15.09 4.43 4.54
C LYS A 55 -16.58 4.07 4.53
N VAL A 56 -16.97 3.16 5.41
CA VAL A 56 -18.35 2.76 5.67
C VAL A 56 -18.55 2.81 7.19
N SER A 57 -19.28 3.82 7.67
CA SER A 57 -19.36 4.09 9.11
C SER A 57 -17.95 4.20 9.70
N ASP A 58 -17.63 3.55 10.82
CA ASP A 58 -16.30 3.63 11.46
C ASP A 58 -15.25 2.65 10.90
N GLN A 59 -15.51 2.02 9.77
CA GLN A 59 -14.61 1.05 9.16
C GLN A 59 -14.19 1.44 7.75
N PHE A 60 -12.98 1.03 7.37
CA PHE A 60 -12.53 1.04 5.98
C PHE A 60 -12.74 -0.34 5.37
N LYS A 61 -13.16 -0.40 4.11
CA LYS A 61 -13.36 -1.63 3.36
C LYS A 61 -12.60 -1.57 2.06
N LEU A 62 -11.90 -2.65 1.73
CA LEU A 62 -11.20 -2.79 0.45
C LEU A 62 -12.22 -2.92 -0.68
N ILE A 63 -12.04 -2.11 -1.72
CA ILE A 63 -12.81 -2.11 -2.96
C ILE A 63 -11.88 -2.34 -4.16
N ASP A 64 -12.49 -2.53 -5.33
CA ASP A 64 -11.83 -2.72 -6.62
C ASP A 64 -10.92 -3.96 -6.73
N PHE A 65 -11.56 -5.10 -6.92
CA PHE A 65 -10.88 -6.38 -7.18
C PHE A 65 -10.56 -6.60 -8.67
N GLY A 66 -10.65 -5.59 -9.54
CA GLY A 66 -10.50 -5.74 -11.00
C GLY A 66 -9.14 -6.33 -11.41
N LEU A 67 -8.10 -6.00 -10.64
CA LEU A 67 -6.74 -6.53 -10.81
C LEU A 67 -6.43 -7.72 -9.89
N THR A 68 -7.34 -8.14 -9.01
CA THR A 68 -7.08 -9.26 -8.10
C THR A 68 -6.93 -10.58 -8.86
N ARG A 69 -5.91 -11.37 -8.53
CA ARG A 69 -5.67 -12.69 -9.15
C ARG A 69 -5.19 -13.70 -8.11
N LYS A 70 -5.42 -14.99 -8.37
CA LYS A 70 -4.75 -16.05 -7.62
C LYS A 70 -3.25 -15.96 -7.84
N ASN A 71 -2.47 -16.15 -6.79
CA ASN A 71 -1.04 -16.38 -6.89
C ASN A 71 -0.83 -17.78 -7.48
N GLN A 72 -0.78 -17.87 -8.80
CA GLN A 72 -0.65 -19.13 -9.53
C GLN A 72 0.79 -19.66 -9.56
N GLY A 73 1.75 -18.98 -8.90
CA GLY A 73 3.18 -19.32 -8.98
C GLY A 73 3.75 -19.25 -10.40
N ARG A 74 3.03 -18.64 -11.34
CA ARG A 74 3.39 -18.55 -12.77
C ARG A 74 3.31 -17.10 -13.26
N ASN A 75 4.48 -16.57 -13.61
CA ASN A 75 4.79 -15.47 -14.54
C ASN A 75 3.61 -14.57 -14.98
N THR A 76 3.25 -13.60 -14.16
CA THR A 76 2.57 -12.38 -14.64
C THR A 76 3.59 -11.23 -14.59
N PHE A 77 3.62 -10.32 -15.57
CA PHE A 77 4.67 -9.29 -15.73
C PHE A 77 4.16 -7.90 -15.31
N VAL A 78 4.91 -7.17 -14.47
CA VAL A 78 4.91 -5.70 -14.28
C VAL A 78 5.99 -5.29 -13.24
N LEU A 79 6.36 -4.01 -13.15
CA LEU A 79 7.61 -3.51 -12.59
C LEU A 79 7.52 -3.06 -11.12
N ILE A 80 8.37 -3.66 -10.28
CA ILE A 80 8.74 -3.16 -8.95
C ILE A 80 10.21 -2.70 -9.02
N PRO A 81 10.64 -1.67 -8.29
CA PRO A 81 11.96 -1.05 -8.46
C PRO A 81 13.16 -1.89 -7.98
N GLU A 82 12.95 -2.95 -7.20
CA GLU A 82 13.96 -4.00 -6.95
C GLU A 82 13.94 -5.14 -7.99
N ILE A 83 12.90 -5.16 -8.81
CA ILE A 83 12.60 -6.15 -9.85
C ILE A 83 12.71 -5.46 -11.23
N VAL A 84 13.75 -4.64 -11.42
CA VAL A 84 14.05 -4.03 -12.73
C VAL A 84 15.11 -4.85 -13.49
N GLU A 85 15.81 -5.77 -12.81
CA GLU A 85 16.94 -6.51 -13.41
C GLU A 85 16.76 -8.04 -13.50
N THR A 86 15.72 -8.62 -12.90
CA THR A 86 15.48 -10.06 -13.01
C THR A 86 14.03 -10.34 -13.33
N SER A 87 13.84 -11.14 -14.36
CA SER A 87 12.57 -11.73 -14.72
C SER A 87 12.01 -12.54 -13.53
N GLN A 88 10.71 -12.39 -13.32
CA GLN A 88 9.75 -13.34 -12.72
C GLN A 88 9.14 -12.99 -11.35
N ASN A 89 7.81 -13.20 -11.33
CA ASN A 89 6.91 -13.49 -10.19
C ASN A 89 6.29 -12.31 -9.43
N TYR A 90 5.03 -12.02 -9.77
CA TYR A 90 4.09 -11.32 -8.89
C TYR A 90 3.78 -12.21 -7.71
N THR A 91 4.41 -11.92 -6.58
CA THR A 91 4.09 -12.55 -5.31
C THR A 91 3.24 -11.60 -4.48
N GLN A 92 2.77 -12.11 -3.35
CA GLN A 92 2.11 -11.30 -2.32
C GLN A 92 2.96 -10.10 -1.85
N ALA A 93 4.28 -10.12 -2.08
CA ALA A 93 5.18 -9.02 -1.76
C ALA A 93 4.82 -7.69 -2.45
N VAL A 94 4.17 -7.73 -3.62
CA VAL A 94 3.70 -6.51 -4.31
C VAL A 94 2.70 -5.75 -3.42
N ASP A 95 1.72 -6.47 -2.86
CA ASP A 95 0.72 -5.87 -1.97
C ASP A 95 1.38 -5.39 -0.67
N ILE A 96 2.42 -6.08 -0.18
CA ILE A 96 3.17 -5.67 1.03
C ILE A 96 3.95 -4.37 0.80
N TRP A 97 4.58 -4.21 -0.37
CA TRP A 97 5.25 -2.96 -0.74
C TRP A 97 4.25 -1.81 -0.79
N SER A 98 3.14 -2.00 -1.52
CA SER A 98 2.08 -1.01 -1.62
C SER A 98 1.43 -0.67 -0.27
N LEU A 99 1.27 -1.66 0.62
CA LEU A 99 0.83 -1.44 2.00
C LEU A 99 1.77 -0.50 2.76
N GLY A 100 3.08 -0.63 2.56
CA GLY A 100 4.08 0.28 3.12
C GLY A 100 3.89 1.73 2.63
N CYS A 101 3.58 1.92 1.35
CA CYS A 101 3.27 3.25 0.80
C CYS A 101 2.01 3.84 1.47
N VAL A 102 0.93 3.05 1.59
CA VAL A 102 -0.31 3.48 2.25
C VAL A 102 -0.06 3.86 3.71
N TYR A 103 0.76 3.10 4.43
CA TYR A 103 1.10 3.41 5.82
C TYR A 103 1.88 4.70 5.95
N TYR A 104 2.86 4.92 5.09
CA TYR A 104 3.57 6.18 5.07
C TYR A 104 2.61 7.34 4.87
N GLU A 105 1.66 7.21 3.95
CA GLU A 105 0.69 8.25 3.65
C GLU A 105 -0.29 8.50 4.82
N ILE A 106 -0.77 7.45 5.50
CA ILE A 106 -1.57 7.60 6.74
C ILE A 106 -0.77 8.35 7.82
N LEU A 107 0.51 8.04 7.95
CA LEU A 107 1.37 8.61 8.99
C LEU A 107 1.74 10.07 8.69
N THR A 108 2.10 10.37 7.46
CA THR A 108 2.66 11.66 7.04
C THR A 108 1.68 12.60 6.37
N LYS A 109 0.53 12.09 5.88
CA LYS A 109 -0.42 12.79 5.00
C LYS A 109 0.21 13.26 3.70
N SER A 110 1.26 12.58 3.25
CA SER A 110 1.89 12.87 1.97
C SER A 110 2.19 11.54 1.29
N PRO A 111 1.93 11.42 -0.02
CA PRO A 111 2.22 10.21 -0.75
C PRO A 111 3.71 9.93 -0.72
N LEU A 112 4.07 8.65 -0.60
CA LEU A 112 5.45 8.24 -0.55
C LEU A 112 6.18 8.42 -1.89
N ILE A 113 5.43 8.21 -2.97
CA ILE A 113 5.91 8.22 -4.34
C ILE A 113 4.93 9.05 -5.16
N GLU A 114 5.33 10.26 -5.52
CA GLU A 114 4.57 11.17 -6.38
C GLU A 114 5.21 11.21 -7.77
N GLY A 115 4.93 10.19 -8.58
CA GLY A 115 5.43 10.10 -9.96
C GLY A 115 4.27 10.11 -10.95
N LYS A 116 4.33 11.02 -11.93
CA LYS A 116 3.32 11.09 -13.02
C LYS A 116 3.63 10.13 -14.16
N THR A 117 4.86 9.61 -14.22
CA THR A 117 5.30 8.63 -15.22
C THR A 117 6.04 7.48 -14.58
N GLU A 118 6.04 6.32 -15.23
CA GLU A 118 6.79 5.14 -14.79
C GLU A 118 8.29 5.45 -14.60
N SER A 119 8.86 6.27 -15.48
CA SER A 119 10.25 6.72 -15.39
C SER A 119 10.51 7.58 -14.15
N GLN A 120 9.58 8.48 -13.81
CA GLN A 120 9.67 9.28 -12.59
C GLN A 120 9.58 8.40 -11.34
N VAL A 121 8.61 7.48 -11.31
CA VAL A 121 8.45 6.49 -10.23
C VAL A 121 9.74 5.69 -10.04
N LYS A 122 10.31 5.12 -11.12
CA LYS A 122 11.58 4.39 -11.08
C LYS A 122 12.74 5.23 -10.54
N ASN A 123 12.84 6.49 -10.98
CA ASN A 123 13.88 7.40 -10.50
C ASN A 123 13.72 7.73 -9.02
N ILE A 124 12.48 8.00 -8.56
CA ILE A 124 12.17 8.22 -7.15
C ILE A 124 12.61 7.00 -6.35
N ILE A 125 12.23 5.78 -6.73
CA ILE A 125 12.62 4.61 -5.94
C ILE A 125 14.11 4.32 -6.00
N LYS A 126 14.77 4.56 -7.14
CA LYS A 126 16.24 4.49 -7.21
C LYS A 126 16.89 5.43 -6.20
N ASN A 127 16.39 6.65 -6.08
CA ASN A 127 16.88 7.63 -5.11
C ASN A 127 16.55 7.24 -3.66
N LEU A 128 15.35 6.69 -3.40
CA LEU A 128 14.95 6.19 -2.07
C LEU A 128 15.88 5.08 -1.56
N LYS A 129 16.34 4.20 -2.45
CA LYS A 129 17.31 3.14 -2.11
C LYS A 129 18.69 3.67 -1.73
N THR A 130 19.07 4.82 -2.28
CA THR A 130 20.36 5.47 -1.98
C THR A 130 20.29 6.39 -0.75
N ASP A 131 19.10 6.77 -0.28
CA ASP A 131 18.94 7.61 0.90
C ASP A 131 19.02 6.77 2.19
N ASN A 132 20.12 6.94 2.94
CA ASN A 132 20.37 6.26 4.21
C ASN A 132 19.28 6.51 5.29
N ARG A 133 18.50 7.59 5.17
CA ARG A 133 17.39 7.88 6.10
C ARG A 133 16.24 6.88 5.93
N TYR A 134 16.04 6.41 4.71
CA TYR A 134 14.98 5.47 4.35
C TYR A 134 15.29 4.04 4.77
N LEU A 135 16.54 3.60 4.59
CA LEU A 135 17.03 2.33 5.12
C LEU A 135 16.92 2.26 6.64
N LYS A 136 17.03 3.40 7.35
CA LYS A 136 16.79 3.46 8.80
C LYS A 136 15.30 3.32 9.15
N GLN A 137 14.39 3.98 8.42
CA GLN A 137 12.95 3.89 8.69
C GLN A 137 12.36 2.51 8.36
N ILE A 138 12.78 1.88 7.25
CA ILE A 138 12.36 0.52 6.89
C ILE A 138 12.90 -0.51 7.90
N ARG A 139 14.14 -0.33 8.40
CA ARG A 139 14.72 -1.20 9.44
C ARG A 139 14.02 -1.09 10.80
N ILE A 140 13.36 0.02 11.10
CA ILE A 140 12.57 0.17 12.34
C ILE A 140 11.28 -0.64 12.24
N ILE A 141 10.62 -0.64 11.08
CA ILE A 141 9.39 -1.43 10.85
C ILE A 141 9.73 -2.93 10.78
N ALA A 142 10.86 -3.31 10.19
CA ALA A 142 11.30 -4.70 10.07
C ALA A 142 11.96 -5.30 11.34
N ARG A 143 12.19 -4.49 12.39
CA ARG A 143 12.81 -4.93 13.67
C ARG A 143 11.82 -5.26 14.78
N ILE A 144 10.52 -5.18 14.53
CA ILE A 144 9.52 -5.75 15.44
C ILE A 144 9.45 -7.25 15.17
N ARG A 145 10.41 -7.99 15.72
CA ARG A 145 10.39 -9.44 15.92
C ARG A 145 10.89 -9.74 17.32
#